data_AF-A0A0R0EQ95-F1
#
_entry.id   AF-A0A0R0EQ95-F1
#
_cell.length_a   1.000
_cell.length_b   1.000
_cell.length_c   1.000
_cell.angle_alpha   90.00
_cell.angle_beta   90.00
_cell.angle_gamma   90.00
#
_symmetry.space_group_name_H-M   'P 1'
#
loop_
_entity.id
_entity.type
_entity.pdbx_description
1 polymer ?
#
loop_
_entity_poly.entity_id
_entity_poly.type
_entity_poly.pdbx_seq_one_letter_code
_entity_poly.pdbx_strand_id
1 'polypeptide(L)'
;MDHHCLWINNCVGYWNYKAFFVFVFYATTASIYSTIIFMSCVFQKDWDPIKGSSLKIFYVLYGTMVVGLTITLLTLFGWHVYLILHNMTTIEYYEGNRAKWLAMRSGQSYRHPFNIGAYKNITLVLGPNMLKWLCPTAVSHLKDGVSFPTLRDNS
;
A
#
# COMPACT_ATOMS: atom_id res chain seq x y z
N MET A 1 9.18 11.59 5.51
CA MET A 1 7.99 11.79 4.64
C MET A 1 7.96 10.64 3.66
N ASP A 2 6.79 10.15 3.26
CA ASP A 2 6.70 9.09 2.24
C ASP A 2 6.47 9.67 0.84
N HIS A 3 5.36 10.37 0.63
CA HIS A 3 5.05 11.05 -0.63
C HIS A 3 3.96 12.10 -0.44
N HIS A 4 3.73 12.95 -1.45
CA HIS A 4 2.52 13.78 -1.53
C HIS A 4 1.45 13.02 -2.32
N CYS A 5 0.31 12.75 -1.69
CA CYS A 5 -0.76 11.98 -2.30
C CYS A 5 -1.87 12.92 -2.77
N LEU A 6 -1.97 13.09 -4.09
CA LEU A 6 -2.99 13.92 -4.75
C LEU A 6 -4.42 13.45 -4.41
N TRP A 7 -4.63 12.15 -4.25
CA TRP A 7 -5.94 11.54 -4.02
C TRP A 7 -6.56 11.87 -2.66
N ILE A 8 -5.73 12.12 -1.65
CA ILE A 8 -6.18 12.58 -0.33
C ILE A 8 -5.83 14.06 -0.09
N ASN A 9 -5.33 14.75 -1.12
CA ASN A 9 -4.88 16.13 -1.09
C ASN A 9 -3.99 16.45 0.13
N ASN A 10 -3.08 15.55 0.47
CA ASN A 10 -2.23 15.68 1.65
C ASN A 10 -0.92 14.90 1.50
N CYS A 11 0.10 15.29 2.27
CA CYS A 11 1.31 14.52 2.42
C CYS A 11 1.07 13.28 3.27
N VAL A 12 1.63 12.14 2.85
CA VAL A 12 1.72 10.92 3.63
C VAL A 12 3.10 10.89 4.29
N GLY A 13 3.11 10.74 5.61
CA GLY A 13 4.31 10.79 6.44
C GLY A 13 4.09 10.11 7.78
N TYR A 14 5.01 10.32 8.72
CA TYR A 14 5.08 9.55 9.97
C TYR A 14 3.76 9.46 10.73
N TRP A 15 3.08 10.59 10.92
CA TRP A 15 1.88 10.69 11.76
C TRP A 15 0.59 10.17 11.13
N ASN A 16 0.56 10.00 9.80
CA ASN A 16 -0.64 9.55 9.08
C ASN A 16 -0.40 8.33 8.18
N TYR A 17 0.81 7.77 8.14
CA TYR A 17 1.13 6.61 7.31
C TYR A 17 0.25 5.40 7.64
N LYS A 18 0.01 5.12 8.93
CA LYS A 18 -0.88 4.05 9.36
C LYS A 18 -2.31 4.25 8.85
N ALA A 19 -2.85 5.46 8.99
CA ALA A 19 -4.20 5.77 8.50
C ALA A 19 -4.29 5.61 6.98
N PHE A 20 -3.28 6.07 6.24
CA PHE A 20 -3.17 5.88 4.80
C PHE A 20 -3.10 4.39 4.42
N PHE A 21 -2.26 3.60 5.08
CA PHE A 21 -2.14 2.16 4.81
C PHE A 21 -3.46 1.41 5.05
N VAL A 22 -4.14 1.72 6.15
CA VAL A 22 -5.46 1.16 6.49
C VAL A 22 -6.52 1.61 5.47
N PHE A 23 -6.49 2.86 5.03
CA PHE A 23 -7.34 3.36 3.94
C PHE A 23 -7.14 2.56 2.64
N VAL A 24 -5.89 2.35 2.20
CA VAL A 24 -5.59 1.57 1.00
C VAL A 24 -6.01 0.10 1.15
N PHE A 25 -5.85 -0.49 2.33
CA PHE A 25 -6.33 -1.85 2.63
C PHE A 25 -7.85 -1.98 2.44
N TYR A 26 -8.62 -1.07 3.05
CA TYR A 26 -10.08 -1.10 2.94
C TYR A 26 -10.56 -0.76 1.53
N ALA A 27 -9.93 0.20 0.84
CA ALA A 27 -10.23 0.52 -0.54
C ALA A 27 -10.00 -0.68 -1.48
N THR A 28 -8.87 -1.37 -1.32
CA THR A 28 -8.56 -2.61 -2.06
C THR A 28 -9.59 -3.71 -1.77
N THR A 29 -9.93 -3.91 -0.50
CA THR A 29 -10.92 -4.94 -0.11
C THR A 29 -12.30 -4.63 -0.73
N ALA A 30 -12.73 -3.37 -0.67
CA ALA A 30 -13.99 -2.93 -1.25
C ALA A 30 -14.00 -3.05 -2.78
N SER A 31 -12.88 -2.73 -3.45
CA SER A 31 -12.79 -2.83 -4.91
C SER A 31 -12.83 -4.28 -5.38
N ILE A 32 -12.15 -5.20 -4.68
CA ILE A 32 -12.22 -6.65 -4.93
C ILE A 32 -13.66 -7.14 -4.76
N TYR A 33 -14.31 -6.79 -3.65
CA TYR A 33 -15.69 -7.17 -3.39
C TYR A 33 -16.66 -6.67 -4.47
N SER A 34 -16.54 -5.39 -4.87
CA SER A 34 -17.32 -4.80 -5.97
C SER A 34 -17.07 -5.51 -7.30
N THR A 35 -15.81 -5.85 -7.60
CA THR A 35 -15.43 -6.60 -8.81
C THR A 35 -16.08 -7.98 -8.81
N ILE A 36 -16.03 -8.71 -7.70
CA ILE A 36 -16.64 -10.04 -7.58
C ILE A 36 -18.15 -9.97 -7.83
N ILE A 37 -18.86 -9.07 -7.13
CA ILE A 37 -20.31 -8.90 -7.32
C ILE A 37 -20.61 -8.57 -8.79
N PHE A 38 -19.89 -7.60 -9.35
CA PHE A 38 -20.12 -7.17 -10.73
C PHE A 38 -19.92 -8.31 -11.72
N MET A 39 -18.83 -9.06 -11.59
CA MET A 39 -18.56 -10.21 -12.45
C MET A 39 -19.62 -11.30 -12.29
N SER A 40 -20.04 -11.62 -11.06
CA SER A 40 -21.13 -12.56 -10.81
C SER A 40 -22.43 -12.13 -11.50
N CYS A 41 -22.80 -10.84 -11.42
CA CYS A 41 -23.97 -10.32 -12.12
C CYS A 41 -23.84 -10.40 -13.65
N VAL A 42 -22.65 -10.14 -14.20
CA VAL A 42 -22.37 -10.24 -15.64
C VAL A 42 -22.49 -11.68 -16.14
N PHE A 43 -21.99 -12.65 -15.37
CA PHE A 43 -22.04 -14.07 -15.75
C PHE A 43 -23.44 -14.68 -15.64
N GLN A 44 -24.27 -14.19 -14.72
CA GLN A 44 -25.65 -14.66 -14.56
C GLN A 44 -26.64 -13.97 -15.50
N LYS A 45 -26.21 -12.90 -16.20
CA LYS A 45 -27.09 -12.13 -17.07
C LYS A 45 -27.28 -12.85 -18.40
N ASP A 46 -28.53 -13.12 -18.75
CA ASP A 46 -28.90 -13.53 -20.10
C ASP A 46 -28.72 -12.36 -21.06
N TRP A 47 -27.70 -12.47 -21.92
CA TRP A 47 -27.36 -11.45 -22.89
C TRP A 47 -28.25 -11.57 -24.13
N ASP A 48 -29.43 -10.96 -24.08
CA ASP A 48 -30.30 -10.86 -25.26
C ASP A 48 -29.54 -10.21 -26.44
N PRO A 49 -29.43 -10.88 -27.61
CA PRO A 49 -28.71 -10.34 -28.76
C PRO A 49 -29.38 -9.07 -29.32
N ILE A 50 -30.71 -8.98 -29.19
CA ILE A 50 -31.57 -8.01 -29.86
C ILE A 50 -31.82 -6.75 -29.02
N LYS A 51 -31.64 -6.81 -27.69
CA LYS A 51 -31.91 -5.67 -26.78
C LYS A 51 -30.62 -4.98 -26.32
N GLY A 52 -30.61 -3.65 -26.44
CA GLY A 52 -29.84 -2.74 -25.56
C GLY A 52 -28.33 -2.64 -25.80
N SER A 53 -27.91 -2.13 -26.96
CA SER A 53 -26.50 -1.75 -27.23
C SER A 53 -25.91 -0.82 -26.16
N SER A 54 -26.69 0.16 -25.70
CA SER A 54 -26.30 1.09 -24.64
C SER A 54 -26.00 0.41 -23.30
N LEU A 55 -26.79 -0.60 -22.91
CA LEU A 55 -26.55 -1.36 -21.68
C LEU A 55 -25.26 -2.19 -21.79
N LYS A 56 -25.04 -2.88 -22.92
CA LYS A 56 -23.79 -3.65 -23.14
C LYS A 56 -22.56 -2.75 -23.02
N ILE A 57 -22.60 -1.58 -23.65
CA ILE A 57 -21.54 -0.58 -23.56
C ILE A 57 -21.32 -0.14 -22.10
N PHE A 58 -22.39 0.14 -21.35
CA PHE A 58 -22.29 0.52 -19.94
C PHE A 58 -21.59 -0.56 -19.09
N TYR A 59 -21.99 -1.84 -19.22
CA TYR A 59 -21.36 -2.93 -18.47
C TYR A 59 -19.87 -3.10 -18.85
N VAL A 60 -19.52 -2.98 -20.12
CA VAL A 60 -18.12 -3.07 -20.55
C VAL A 60 -17.29 -1.92 -19.96
N LEU A 61 -17.76 -0.67 -20.07
CA LEU A 61 -17.05 0.50 -19.54
C LEU A 61 -16.92 0.46 -18.01
N TYR A 62 -18.00 0.11 -17.30
CA TYR A 62 -17.95 0.00 -15.84
C TYR A 62 -17.05 -1.17 -15.42
N GLY A 63 -17.14 -2.31 -16.11
CA GLY A 63 -16.32 -3.49 -15.82
C GLY A 63 -14.83 -3.23 -16.01
N THR A 64 -14.43 -2.59 -17.11
CA THR A 64 -13.03 -2.23 -17.34
C THR A 64 -12.52 -1.23 -16.30
N MET A 65 -13.34 -0.25 -15.92
CA MET A 65 -13.00 0.73 -14.88
C MET A 65 -12.80 0.07 -13.51
N VAL A 66 -13.73 -0.79 -13.07
CA VAL A 66 -13.65 -1.46 -11.76
C VAL A 66 -12.50 -2.45 -11.69
N VAL A 67 -12.27 -3.23 -12.75
CA VAL A 67 -11.10 -4.13 -12.82
C VAL A 67 -9.80 -3.34 -12.81
N GLY A 68 -9.72 -2.27 -13.60
CA GLY A 68 -8.55 -1.39 -13.63
C GLY A 68 -8.23 -0.79 -12.27
N LEU A 69 -9.25 -0.23 -11.59
CA LEU A 69 -9.11 0.32 -10.24
C LEU A 69 -8.63 -0.74 -9.23
N THR A 70 -9.21 -1.95 -9.28
CA THR A 70 -8.82 -3.05 -8.38
C THR A 70 -7.36 -3.45 -8.59
N ILE A 71 -6.89 -3.56 -9.83
CA ILE A 71 -5.48 -3.84 -10.13
C ILE A 71 -4.59 -2.73 -9.58
N THR A 72 -4.92 -1.46 -9.83
CA THR A 72 -4.15 -0.32 -9.32
C THR A 72 -4.04 -0.32 -7.79
N LEU A 73 -5.16 -0.53 -7.10
CA LEU A 73 -5.19 -0.57 -5.64
C LEU A 73 -4.43 -1.78 -5.07
N LEU A 74 -4.53 -2.95 -5.71
CA LEU A 74 -3.74 -4.13 -5.33
C LEU A 74 -2.24 -3.88 -5.47
N THR A 75 -1.80 -3.28 -6.57
CA THR A 75 -0.39 -2.93 -6.78
C THR A 75 0.08 -1.92 -5.73
N LEU A 76 -0.72 -0.89 -5.45
CA LEU A 76 -0.41 0.11 -4.42
C LEU A 76 -0.33 -0.53 -3.03
N PHE A 77 -1.30 -1.37 -2.66
CA PHE A 77 -1.30 -2.06 -1.38
C PHE A 77 -0.08 -2.97 -1.23
N GLY A 78 0.21 -3.80 -2.24
CA GLY A 78 1.37 -4.68 -2.26
C GLY A 78 2.69 -3.91 -2.15
N TRP A 79 2.79 -2.76 -2.82
CA TRP A 79 3.93 -1.85 -2.71
C TRP A 79 4.14 -1.38 -1.27
N HIS A 80 3.10 -0.87 -0.61
CA HIS A 80 3.22 -0.40 0.77
C HIS A 80 3.44 -1.54 1.78
N VAL A 81 2.93 -2.74 1.52
CA VAL A 81 3.29 -3.94 2.31
C VAL A 81 4.80 -4.21 2.21
N TYR A 82 5.37 -4.17 1.00
CA TYR A 82 6.81 -4.33 0.79
C TYR A 82 7.63 -3.28 1.55
N LEU A 83 7.23 -2.01 1.48
CA LEU A 83 7.87 -0.91 2.19
C LEU A 83 7.86 -1.10 3.72
N ILE A 84 6.70 -1.45 4.30
CA ILE A 84 6.59 -1.75 5.74
C ILE A 84 7.49 -2.91 6.13
N LEU A 85 7.50 -4.00 5.35
CA LEU A 85 8.33 -5.18 5.66
C LEU A 85 9.82 -4.87 5.75
N HIS A 86 10.28 -3.85 5.03
CA HIS A 86 11.68 -3.43 5.00
C HIS A 86 11.96 -2.12 5.74
N ASN A 87 10.96 -1.55 6.42
CA ASN A 87 11.01 -0.27 7.11
C ASN A 87 11.69 0.83 6.27
N MET A 88 11.11 1.09 5.10
CA MET A 88 11.53 2.15 4.20
C MET A 88 10.33 2.92 3.70
N THR A 89 10.52 4.21 3.46
CA THR A 89 9.61 5.06 2.71
C THR A 89 9.84 4.90 1.21
N THR A 90 8.91 5.40 0.40
CA THR A 90 9.05 5.44 -1.06
C THR A 90 10.29 6.22 -1.48
N ILE A 91 10.62 7.33 -0.79
CA ILE A 91 11.83 8.12 -1.04
C ILE A 91 13.08 7.28 -0.73
N GLU A 92 13.12 6.68 0.47
CA GLU A 92 14.25 5.86 0.91
C GLU A 92 14.47 4.63 0.02
N TYR A 93 13.42 4.08 -0.60
CA TYR A 93 13.56 3.02 -1.59
C TYR A 93 14.39 3.47 -2.80
N TYR A 94 14.09 4.64 -3.38
CA TYR A 94 14.83 5.16 -4.53
C TYR A 94 16.27 5.54 -4.16
N GLU A 95 16.46 6.19 -3.01
CA GLU A 95 17.79 6.51 -2.48
C GLU A 95 18.59 5.24 -2.17
N GLY A 96 17.95 4.24 -1.58
CA GLY A 96 18.53 2.95 -1.25
C GLY A 96 18.93 2.16 -2.49
N ASN A 97 18.16 2.21 -3.57
CA ASN A 97 18.54 1.60 -4.85
C ASN A 97 19.81 2.22 -5.43
N ARG A 98 19.92 3.56 -5.37
CA ARG A 98 21.13 4.27 -5.79
C ARG A 98 22.32 3.93 -4.88
N ALA A 99 22.12 3.90 -3.57
CA ALA A 99 23.16 3.54 -2.61
C ALA A 99 23.64 2.09 -2.80
N LYS A 100 22.71 1.16 -3.06
CA LYS A 100 23.01 -0.23 -3.39
C LYS A 100 23.85 -0.36 -4.65
N TRP A 101 23.48 0.38 -5.71
CA TRP A 101 24.26 0.38 -6.96
C TRP A 101 25.69 0.90 -6.76
N LEU A 102 25.87 1.98 -5.99
CA LEU A 102 27.19 2.51 -5.65
C LEU A 102 28.01 1.53 -4.82
N ALA A 103 27.42 0.94 -3.78
CA ALA A 103 28.09 -0.05 -2.93
C ALA A 103 28.59 -1.24 -3.75
N MET A 104 27.75 -1.77 -4.65
CA MET A 104 28.13 -2.87 -5.55
C MET A 104 29.33 -2.52 -6.44
N ARG A 105 29.41 -1.28 -6.95
CA ARG A 105 30.57 -0.80 -7.72
C ARG A 105 31.85 -0.70 -6.90
N SER A 106 31.72 -0.44 -5.60
CA SER A 106 32.85 -0.37 -4.67
C SER A 106 33.19 -1.73 -4.03
N GLY A 107 32.58 -2.83 -4.48
CA GLY A 107 32.78 -4.16 -3.89
C GLY A 107 32.17 -4.32 -2.49
N GLN A 108 31.28 -3.41 -2.09
CA GLN A 108 30.61 -3.41 -0.79
C GLN A 108 29.16 -3.89 -0.92
N SER A 109 28.58 -4.35 0.19
CA SER A 109 27.16 -4.67 0.28
C SER A 109 26.41 -3.53 0.97
N TYR A 110 25.24 -3.19 0.44
CA TYR A 110 24.35 -2.19 1.04
C TYR A 110 23.26 -2.88 1.84
N ARG A 111 23.04 -2.41 3.07
CA ARG A 111 21.94 -2.82 3.93
C ARG A 111 21.21 -1.58 4.43
N HIS A 112 19.89 -1.56 4.26
CA HIS A 112 19.06 -0.42 4.68
C HIS A 112 19.15 -0.25 6.21
N PRO A 113 19.58 0.92 6.73
CA PRO A 113 19.87 1.11 8.16
C PRO A 113 18.67 0.87 9.10
N PHE A 114 17.47 1.20 8.64
CA PHE A 114 16.23 1.11 9.42
C PHE A 114 15.57 -0.27 9.35
N ASN A 115 16.05 -1.18 8.50
CA ASN A 115 15.50 -2.53 8.40
C ASN A 115 16.02 -3.40 9.55
N ILE A 116 15.27 -3.47 10.65
CA ILE A 116 15.63 -4.22 11.87
C ILE A 116 14.89 -5.55 12.02
N GLY A 117 14.24 -6.02 10.94
CA GLY A 117 13.51 -7.30 10.86
C GLY A 117 12.00 -7.13 10.72
N ALA A 118 11.37 -7.96 9.89
CA ALA A 118 9.99 -7.78 9.43
C ALA A 118 8.97 -7.54 10.55
N TYR A 119 8.99 -8.34 11.62
CA TYR A 119 8.06 -8.16 12.74
C TYR A 119 8.25 -6.81 13.47
N LYS A 120 9.50 -6.43 13.73
CA LYS A 120 9.84 -5.14 14.36
C LYS A 120 9.44 -3.99 13.43
N ASN A 121 9.69 -4.12 12.14
CA ASN A 121 9.34 -3.11 11.14
C ASN A 121 7.81 -2.90 11.08
N ILE A 122 7.02 -3.98 11.02
CA ILE A 122 5.55 -3.90 11.04
C ILE A 122 5.05 -3.26 12.34
N THR A 123 5.57 -3.68 13.49
CA THR A 123 5.12 -3.18 14.80
C THR A 123 5.48 -1.71 15.03
N LEU A 124 6.58 -1.20 14.45
CA LEU A 124 6.90 0.23 14.45
C LEU A 124 5.83 1.07 13.72
N VAL A 125 5.28 0.54 12.62
CA VAL A 125 4.28 1.25 11.81
C VAL A 125 2.86 1.04 12.35
N LEU A 126 2.43 -0.20 12.50
CA LEU A 126 1.05 -0.56 12.86
C LEU A 126 0.79 -0.57 14.38
N GLY A 127 1.86 -0.59 15.18
CA GLY A 127 1.81 -0.58 16.64
C GLY A 127 1.96 -1.97 17.26
N PRO A 128 2.15 -2.03 18.59
CA PRO A 128 2.44 -3.27 19.31
C PRO A 128 1.22 -4.19 19.45
N ASN A 129 0.01 -3.63 19.39
CA ASN A 129 -1.23 -4.39 19.54
C ASN A 129 -1.82 -4.75 18.17
N MET A 130 -1.71 -6.03 17.80
CA MET A 130 -2.20 -6.58 16.52
C MET A 130 -3.70 -6.37 16.32
N LEU A 131 -4.51 -6.41 17.38
CA LEU A 131 -5.95 -6.18 17.30
C LEU A 131 -6.31 -4.77 16.82
N LYS A 132 -5.38 -3.82 16.97
CA LYS A 132 -5.54 -2.43 16.56
C LYS A 132 -4.83 -2.09 15.25
N TRP A 133 -4.29 -3.08 14.53
CA TRP A 133 -3.58 -2.83 13.27
C TRP A 133 -4.48 -2.23 12.19
N LEU A 134 -5.71 -2.72 12.09
CA LEU A 134 -6.71 -2.20 11.15
C LEU A 134 -7.50 -1.00 11.69
N CYS A 135 -7.19 -0.52 12.90
CA CYS A 135 -7.79 0.67 13.48
C CYS A 135 -6.95 1.91 13.12
N PRO A 136 -7.46 2.84 12.28
CA PRO A 136 -6.65 3.94 11.74
C PRO A 136 -6.24 4.97 12.80
N THR A 137 -6.99 5.09 13.90
CA THR A 137 -6.73 6.07 14.98
C THR A 137 -5.77 5.57 16.06
N ALA A 138 -5.35 4.30 16.01
CA ALA A 138 -4.45 3.73 17.00
C ALA A 138 -2.98 4.09 16.71
N VAL A 139 -2.61 5.34 16.99
CA VAL A 139 -1.27 5.92 16.76
C VAL A 139 -0.53 6.29 18.05
N SER A 140 -1.03 5.84 19.20
CA SER A 140 -0.46 6.17 20.52
C SER A 140 0.95 5.61 20.77
N HIS A 141 1.43 4.71 19.92
CA HIS A 141 2.77 4.14 19.99
C HIS A 141 3.83 4.97 19.26
N LEU A 142 3.42 5.98 18.47
CA LEU A 142 4.33 6.86 17.76
C LEU A 142 5.08 7.78 18.75
N LYS A 143 6.34 8.05 18.46
CA LYS A 143 7.24 8.93 19.23
C LYS A 143 7.33 10.30 18.56
N ASP A 144 8.48 10.96 18.64
CA ASP A 144 8.71 12.30 18.08
C ASP A 144 8.74 12.37 16.54
N GLY A 145 9.00 11.24 15.86
CA GLY A 145 9.17 11.19 14.41
C GLY A 145 10.49 11.80 13.91
N VAL A 146 11.43 12.09 14.80
CA VAL A 146 12.79 12.57 14.47
C VAL A 146 13.87 11.53 14.77
N SER A 147 13.57 10.56 15.64
CA SER A 147 14.49 9.46 15.97
C SER A 147 13.88 8.10 15.65
N PHE A 148 14.64 7.25 14.96
CA PHE A 148 14.21 5.92 14.51
C PHE A 148 15.25 4.87 14.87
N PRO A 149 14.83 3.68 15.35
CA PRO A 149 15.76 2.62 15.69
C PRO A 149 16.46 2.09 14.44
N THR A 150 17.76 1.83 14.58
CA THR A 150 18.63 1.31 13.52
C THR A 150 19.21 -0.04 13.91
N LEU A 151 19.84 -0.71 12.94
CA LEU A 151 20.59 -1.94 13.18
C LEU A 151 21.76 -1.75 14.16
N ARG A 152 22.34 -0.55 14.22
CA ARG A 152 23.50 -0.25 15.08
C ARG A 152 23.13 -0.16 16.56
N ASP A 153 21.88 0.15 16.87
CA ASP A 153 21.43 0.27 18.26
C ASP A 153 21.27 -1.09 18.97
N ASN A 154 21.32 -2.20 18.23
CA ASN A 154 21.29 -3.57 18.75
C ASN A 154 22.66 -4.27 18.63
N SER A 155 23.72 -3.54 18.28
CA SER A 155 25.09 -4.06 18.08
C SER A 155 25.94 -3.92 19.33
#